data_AF-A0A7Y6X3P0-F1
#
_entry.id   AF-A0A7Y6X3P0-F1
#
_cell.length_a   1.000
_cell.length_b   1.000
_cell.length_c   1.000
_cell.angle_alpha   90.00
_cell.angle_beta   90.00
_cell.angle_gamma   90.00
#
_symmetry.space_group_name_H-M   'P 1'
#
loop_
_entity.id
_entity.type
_entity.pdbx_description
1 polymer ?
#
loop_
_entity_poly.entity_id
_entity_poly.type
_entity_poly.pdbx_seq_one_letter_code
_entity_poly.pdbx_strand_id
1 'polypeptide(L)'
;MRTNALTKALTAVMVLWALPALPGPDTYLVGNGQDGARTVAAAGGVEINNYAQVKAPLAPGDTTIRTSLATSTSAPAVPDFSGPTGGADTSGDLVLIIQTTGVVPVTVPGSPGPIYLEGGAVGRWELARLTAVSEDEEEEELTLTLDRPLKHSYAALFTQVVRVPEYTSLTLNNNAVVRAKAWDPANRTGGILAFLANGAVNLGNGSRLSAEGLGFRGGHYEADTEEDEDEEPYVGCPVPAHPEETRARTGEGIDVTHPDARGVANVANGGGGGVCVRAGGGGGGNTGAGGLGGNSADGSRSGARGEGGAALSFSPLTHLVMGGGGGAGHGRDETSDADGGHGGGIIFVRALSIGGTGTLNASGAAGVGSAESGGGGGGAGGTVHVRTVEHVACSGGLGLNAMGGGGGDADD
;
A
#
# COMPACT_ATOMS: atom_id res chain seq x y z
N MET A 1 -8.63 66.29 -58.22
CA MET A 1 -7.51 65.52 -57.64
C MET A 1 -8.04 64.86 -56.37
N ARG A 2 -8.06 63.53 -56.25
CA ARG A 2 -6.96 62.68 -55.70
C ARG A 2 -6.55 63.13 -54.27
N THR A 3 -6.39 62.31 -53.22
CA THR A 3 -6.58 60.87 -52.88
C THR A 3 -6.21 60.75 -51.38
N ASN A 4 -6.71 59.87 -50.50
CA ASN A 4 -7.70 58.78 -50.54
C ASN A 4 -8.22 58.51 -49.10
N ALA A 5 -9.21 57.63 -48.92
CA ALA A 5 -9.58 57.11 -47.59
C ALA A 5 -8.53 56.12 -47.05
N LEU A 6 -8.35 56.07 -45.72
CA LEU A 6 -7.60 55.02 -45.03
C LEU A 6 -8.14 54.82 -43.60
N THR A 7 -9.36 54.30 -43.54
CA THR A 7 -9.99 53.83 -42.31
C THR A 7 -9.18 52.65 -41.77
N LYS A 8 -8.39 52.87 -40.70
CA LYS A 8 -7.67 51.78 -40.02
C LYS A 8 -8.65 50.94 -39.20
N ALA A 9 -9.24 49.92 -39.83
CA ALA A 9 -9.87 48.84 -39.10
C ALA A 9 -8.78 48.05 -38.35
N LEU A 10 -8.74 48.20 -37.03
CA LEU A 10 -7.85 47.42 -36.17
C LEU A 10 -8.50 46.05 -35.93
N THR A 11 -8.30 45.11 -36.86
CA THR A 11 -8.80 43.74 -36.73
C THR A 11 -8.02 43.02 -35.64
N ALA A 12 -8.52 43.08 -34.40
CA ALA A 12 -8.00 42.30 -33.30
C ALA A 12 -8.34 40.81 -33.54
N VAL A 13 -7.40 40.07 -34.12
CA VAL A 13 -7.47 38.61 -34.17
C VAL A 13 -7.26 38.11 -32.74
N MET A 14 -8.36 37.91 -32.01
CA MET A 14 -8.36 37.05 -30.84
C MET A 14 -8.06 35.63 -31.30
N VAL A 15 -6.78 35.29 -31.34
CA VAL A 15 -6.37 33.89 -31.27
C VAL A 15 -6.79 33.43 -29.88
N LEU A 16 -7.94 32.76 -29.79
CA LEU A 16 -8.25 31.92 -28.64
C LEU A 16 -7.22 30.79 -28.65
N TRP A 17 -6.08 31.04 -28.00
CA TRP A 17 -5.31 29.96 -27.43
C TRP A 17 -6.26 29.26 -26.47
N ALA A 18 -6.63 28.02 -26.80
CA ALA A 18 -7.24 27.14 -25.82
C ALA A 18 -6.21 27.01 -24.70
N LEU A 19 -6.41 27.74 -23.61
CA LEU A 19 -5.67 27.52 -22.38
C LEU A 19 -5.85 26.04 -22.06
N PRO A 20 -4.77 25.26 -21.84
CA PRO A 20 -4.92 23.88 -21.40
C PRO A 20 -5.79 23.92 -20.14
N ALA A 21 -6.82 23.08 -20.10
CA ALA A 21 -7.81 23.11 -19.03
C ALA A 21 -7.08 22.95 -17.69
N LEU A 22 -6.95 24.06 -16.95
CA LEU A 22 -6.23 24.10 -15.69
C LEU A 22 -6.83 23.03 -14.76
N PRO A 23 -6.03 22.03 -14.30
CA PRO A 23 -6.60 20.85 -13.66
C PRO A 23 -7.42 21.23 -12.44
N GLY A 24 -8.73 20.94 -12.50
CA GLY A 24 -9.69 21.41 -11.51
C GLY A 24 -9.41 20.90 -10.08
N PRO A 25 -10.06 21.52 -9.07
CA PRO A 25 -10.20 20.89 -7.76
C PRO A 25 -10.88 19.53 -7.93
N ASP A 26 -10.58 18.60 -7.04
CA ASP A 26 -11.10 17.22 -6.97
C ASP A 26 -12.52 17.05 -7.55
N THR A 27 -12.58 16.61 -8.82
CA THR A 27 -13.80 16.61 -9.64
C THR A 27 -14.68 15.39 -9.43
N TYR A 28 -14.11 14.29 -8.91
CA TYR A 28 -14.85 13.02 -8.75
C TYR A 28 -15.62 12.96 -7.44
N LEU A 29 -15.24 13.78 -6.44
CA LEU A 29 -15.96 13.93 -5.17
C LEU A 29 -16.21 12.56 -4.50
N VAL A 30 -17.48 12.11 -4.47
CA VAL A 30 -17.96 10.83 -3.91
C VAL A 30 -18.43 9.84 -5.00
N GLY A 31 -18.17 10.16 -6.26
CA GLY A 31 -18.41 9.32 -7.42
C GLY A 31 -19.74 9.57 -8.13
N ASN A 32 -19.93 8.93 -9.28
CA ASN A 32 -21.15 9.00 -10.09
C ASN A 32 -22.17 7.89 -9.79
N GLY A 33 -21.78 6.82 -9.09
CA GLY A 33 -22.64 5.69 -8.76
C GLY A 33 -22.83 4.64 -9.87
N GLN A 34 -21.95 4.61 -10.89
CA GLN A 34 -22.08 3.73 -12.05
C GLN A 34 -22.10 2.22 -11.73
N ASP A 35 -21.38 1.77 -10.70
CA ASP A 35 -21.37 0.37 -10.26
C ASP A 35 -22.62 -0.01 -9.43
N GLY A 36 -23.61 0.89 -9.31
CA GLY A 36 -24.92 0.61 -8.73
C GLY A 36 -24.92 0.41 -7.20
N ALA A 37 -25.98 -0.19 -6.67
CA ALA A 37 -26.09 -0.50 -5.24
C ALA A 37 -25.49 -1.89 -4.97
N ARG A 38 -24.59 -2.00 -3.99
CA ARG A 38 -23.92 -3.25 -3.64
C ARG A 38 -24.23 -3.69 -2.21
N THR A 39 -24.68 -4.94 -2.06
CA THR A 39 -24.84 -5.59 -0.75
C THR A 39 -23.84 -6.75 -0.63
N VAL A 40 -23.06 -6.78 0.44
CA VAL A 40 -22.08 -7.83 0.73
C VAL A 40 -22.55 -8.62 1.96
N ALA A 41 -22.70 -9.92 1.79
CA ALA A 41 -23.18 -10.85 2.82
C ALA A 41 -22.14 -11.90 3.27
N ALA A 42 -20.99 -11.97 2.58
CA ALA A 42 -19.99 -13.01 2.83
C ALA A 42 -19.03 -12.60 3.96
N ALA A 43 -18.87 -13.47 4.96
CA ALA A 43 -17.90 -13.31 6.04
C ALA A 43 -16.46 -13.65 5.62
N GLY A 44 -16.28 -14.47 4.57
CA GLY A 44 -14.96 -14.91 4.08
C GLY A 44 -14.13 -13.86 3.34
N GLY A 45 -14.56 -12.59 3.34
CA GLY A 45 -13.89 -11.49 2.64
C GLY A 45 -14.16 -11.48 1.14
N VAL A 46 -14.66 -10.34 0.65
CA VAL A 46 -14.87 -10.06 -0.79
C VAL A 46 -13.89 -8.98 -1.23
N GLU A 47 -13.13 -9.26 -2.28
CA GLU A 47 -12.30 -8.26 -2.97
C GLU A 47 -13.16 -7.46 -3.95
N ILE A 48 -12.86 -6.16 -4.08
CA ILE A 48 -13.65 -5.23 -4.90
C ILE A 48 -12.79 -4.37 -5.83
N ASN A 49 -11.48 -4.44 -5.67
CA ASN A 49 -10.49 -3.69 -6.44
C ASN A 49 -9.69 -4.66 -7.30
N ASN A 50 -9.38 -4.22 -8.51
CA ASN A 50 -8.41 -4.88 -9.38
C ASN A 50 -7.19 -3.94 -9.53
N TYR A 51 -6.02 -4.51 -9.77
CA TYR A 51 -4.73 -3.81 -9.64
C TYR A 51 -3.84 -4.15 -10.83
N ALA A 52 -3.19 -3.15 -11.40
CA ALA A 52 -2.19 -3.33 -12.46
C ALA A 52 -0.93 -2.50 -12.16
N GLN A 53 0.23 -3.03 -12.55
CA GLN A 53 1.53 -2.40 -12.30
C GLN A 53 1.89 -1.46 -13.45
N VAL A 54 2.25 -0.21 -13.17
CA VAL A 54 2.72 0.75 -14.18
C VAL A 54 4.07 0.29 -14.75
N LYS A 55 4.16 0.19 -16.08
CA LYS A 55 5.32 -0.35 -16.81
C LYS A 55 6.27 0.73 -17.36
N ALA A 56 5.77 1.94 -17.61
CA ALA A 56 6.54 3.08 -18.13
C ALA A 56 6.49 4.29 -17.18
N PRO A 57 7.55 5.12 -17.08
CA PRO A 57 7.52 6.32 -16.23
C PRO A 57 6.46 7.31 -16.73
N LEU A 58 5.76 7.95 -15.79
CA LEU A 58 4.69 8.91 -16.09
C LEU A 58 5.13 10.34 -15.71
N ALA A 59 4.75 11.31 -16.53
CA ALA A 59 5.04 12.72 -16.36
C ALA A 59 3.75 13.58 -16.25
N PRO A 60 3.83 14.76 -15.61
CA PRO A 60 2.74 15.72 -15.63
C PRO A 60 2.41 16.13 -17.08
N GLY A 61 1.14 16.02 -17.45
CA GLY A 61 0.69 16.21 -18.84
C GLY A 61 0.33 14.91 -19.56
N ASP A 62 0.81 13.74 -19.11
CA ASP A 62 0.50 12.47 -19.76
C ASP A 62 -0.99 12.10 -19.58
N THR A 63 -1.61 11.62 -20.67
CA THR A 63 -3.01 11.18 -20.72
C THR A 63 -3.16 9.68 -20.97
N THR A 64 -2.07 8.92 -20.94
CA THR A 64 -2.03 7.48 -21.20
C THR A 64 -1.08 6.79 -20.23
N ILE A 65 -1.48 5.64 -19.68
CA ILE A 65 -0.67 4.82 -18.79
C ILE A 65 -0.55 3.41 -19.39
N ARG A 66 0.68 2.91 -19.54
CA ARG A 66 0.94 1.49 -19.82
C ARG A 66 1.06 0.71 -18.51
N THR A 67 0.29 -0.36 -18.36
CA THR A 67 0.33 -1.25 -17.20
C THR A 67 0.43 -2.71 -17.61
N SER A 68 0.75 -3.60 -16.67
CA SER A 68 0.45 -5.04 -16.83
C SER A 68 -1.05 -5.28 -17.09
N LEU A 69 -1.40 -6.51 -17.48
CA LEU A 69 -2.72 -7.06 -17.19
C LEU A 69 -3.06 -6.95 -15.68
N ALA A 70 -4.35 -7.03 -15.37
CA ALA A 70 -4.86 -6.87 -14.03
C ALA A 70 -4.76 -8.15 -13.20
N THR A 71 -4.47 -8.02 -11.92
CA THR A 71 -3.95 -9.13 -11.09
C THR A 71 -4.99 -9.86 -10.22
N SER A 72 -6.30 -9.71 -10.52
CA SER A 72 -7.39 -10.37 -9.77
C SER A 72 -7.50 -11.87 -10.06
N THR A 73 -7.25 -12.70 -9.05
CA THR A 73 -7.45 -14.17 -9.09
C THR A 73 -8.63 -14.65 -8.25
N SER A 74 -9.35 -13.76 -7.57
CA SER A 74 -10.45 -14.12 -6.65
C SER A 74 -11.74 -14.49 -7.38
N ALA A 75 -12.48 -15.48 -6.86
CA ALA A 75 -13.82 -15.84 -7.33
C ALA A 75 -14.93 -15.34 -6.37
N PRO A 76 -16.02 -14.72 -6.85
CA PRO A 76 -16.28 -14.32 -8.24
C PRO A 76 -15.30 -13.22 -8.70
N ALA A 77 -15.00 -13.21 -10.00
CA ALA A 77 -14.03 -12.28 -10.59
C ALA A 77 -14.36 -10.82 -10.24
N VAL A 78 -13.35 -10.07 -9.81
CA VAL A 78 -13.46 -8.61 -9.68
C VAL A 78 -13.47 -8.02 -11.10
N PRO A 79 -14.34 -7.02 -11.40
CA PRO A 79 -14.32 -6.36 -12.69
C PRO A 79 -12.93 -5.81 -13.05
N ASP A 80 -12.54 -6.02 -14.30
CA ASP A 80 -11.31 -5.49 -14.87
C ASP A 80 -11.44 -4.00 -15.25
N PHE A 81 -10.32 -3.39 -15.66
CA PHE A 81 -10.28 -2.03 -16.18
C PHE A 81 -11.06 -1.94 -17.49
N SER A 82 -12.07 -1.08 -17.51
CA SER A 82 -12.94 -0.84 -18.65
C SER A 82 -13.09 0.64 -18.98
N GLY A 83 -13.11 0.95 -20.28
CA GLY A 83 -13.52 2.25 -20.79
C GLY A 83 -15.04 2.38 -20.88
N PRO A 84 -15.57 3.56 -21.28
CA PRO A 84 -16.99 3.73 -21.53
C PRO A 84 -17.46 2.74 -22.61
N THR A 85 -18.48 1.94 -22.32
CA THR A 85 -18.98 0.89 -23.22
C THR A 85 -19.90 1.42 -24.33
N GLY A 86 -20.29 2.69 -24.23
CA GLY A 86 -21.14 3.40 -25.18
C GLY A 86 -22.63 3.32 -24.86
N GLY A 87 -23.45 4.04 -25.64
CA GLY A 87 -24.89 4.17 -25.38
C GLY A 87 -25.18 5.22 -24.31
N ALA A 88 -25.88 4.84 -23.24
CA ALA A 88 -26.14 5.71 -22.09
C ALA A 88 -24.97 5.74 -21.09
N ASP A 89 -24.09 4.74 -21.15
CA ASP A 89 -22.82 4.75 -20.43
C ASP A 89 -21.86 5.73 -21.11
N THR A 90 -21.44 6.74 -20.32
CA THR A 90 -20.54 7.82 -20.72
C THR A 90 -19.37 7.96 -19.74
N SER A 91 -19.21 7.01 -18.82
CA SER A 91 -18.23 7.06 -17.74
C SER A 91 -17.47 5.74 -17.67
N GLY A 92 -16.28 5.68 -18.25
CA GLY A 92 -15.37 4.56 -18.02
C GLY A 92 -14.90 4.52 -16.57
N ASP A 93 -14.12 3.51 -16.21
CA ASP A 93 -13.76 3.27 -14.82
C ASP A 93 -12.99 4.41 -14.18
N LEU A 94 -13.26 4.65 -12.90
CA LEU A 94 -12.40 5.49 -12.08
C LEU A 94 -11.19 4.67 -11.63
N VAL A 95 -10.00 5.26 -11.73
CA VAL A 95 -8.75 4.66 -11.28
C VAL A 95 -8.02 5.55 -10.27
N LEU A 96 -7.39 4.91 -9.28
CA LEU A 96 -6.44 5.50 -8.35
C LEU A 96 -5.03 5.15 -8.82
N ILE A 97 -4.25 6.15 -9.22
CA ILE A 97 -2.83 6.03 -9.53
C ILE A 97 -2.07 6.34 -8.23
N ILE A 98 -1.20 5.43 -7.78
CA ILE A 98 -0.45 5.61 -6.54
C ILE A 98 0.92 4.94 -6.59
N GLN A 99 1.98 5.69 -6.27
CA GLN A 99 3.33 5.14 -6.10
C GLN A 99 3.48 4.64 -4.66
N THR A 100 3.65 3.33 -4.47
CA THR A 100 3.71 2.72 -3.12
C THR A 100 5.14 2.53 -2.61
N THR A 101 6.11 2.43 -3.51
CA THR A 101 7.51 2.10 -3.20
C THR A 101 8.48 2.99 -4.00
N GLY A 102 9.79 2.72 -3.89
CA GLY A 102 10.81 3.46 -4.64
C GLY A 102 11.05 4.85 -4.06
N VAL A 103 11.32 4.91 -2.75
CA VAL A 103 11.69 6.16 -2.07
C VAL A 103 13.00 6.73 -2.62
N VAL A 104 13.05 8.05 -2.77
CA VAL A 104 14.22 8.79 -3.27
C VAL A 104 14.47 10.00 -2.34
N PRO A 105 15.70 10.20 -1.82
CA PRO A 105 16.86 9.32 -1.96
C PRO A 105 16.62 7.93 -1.34
N VAL A 106 17.33 6.92 -1.87
CA VAL A 106 17.35 5.56 -1.33
C VAL A 106 17.80 5.62 0.14
N THR A 107 17.20 4.79 0.99
CA THR A 107 17.50 4.80 2.42
C THR A 107 18.78 4.02 2.71
N VAL A 108 19.46 4.41 3.79
CA VAL A 108 20.58 3.64 4.33
C VAL A 108 20.01 2.70 5.40
N PRO A 109 20.18 1.37 5.29
CA PRO A 109 19.74 0.44 6.32
C PRO A 109 20.32 0.78 7.69
N GLY A 110 19.53 0.60 8.75
CA GLY A 110 19.92 0.95 10.13
C GLY A 110 19.81 2.45 10.45
N SER A 111 19.27 3.28 9.55
CA SER A 111 19.03 4.70 9.83
C SER A 111 17.82 4.87 10.78
N PRO A 112 17.99 5.47 11.97
CA PRO A 112 16.94 5.59 12.99
C PRO A 112 16.08 6.86 12.81
N GLY A 113 16.40 7.73 11.85
CA GLY A 113 15.71 9.00 11.64
C GLY A 113 14.39 8.85 10.89
N PRO A 114 13.40 9.75 11.12
CA PRO A 114 12.17 9.75 10.35
C PRO A 114 12.42 10.06 8.87
N ILE A 115 11.71 9.36 7.99
CA ILE A 115 11.73 9.55 6.54
C ILE A 115 10.61 10.51 6.15
N TYR A 116 10.96 11.66 5.59
CA TYR A 116 10.00 12.67 5.15
C TYR A 116 9.56 12.39 3.71
N LEU A 117 8.26 12.14 3.50
CA LEU A 117 7.70 11.84 2.17
C LEU A 117 7.12 13.07 1.48
N GLU A 118 6.91 14.18 2.21
CA GLU A 118 6.43 15.44 1.63
C GLU A 118 7.40 15.97 0.56
N GLY A 119 6.89 16.11 -0.67
CA GLY A 119 7.67 16.45 -1.87
C GLY A 119 8.17 15.24 -2.67
N GLY A 120 8.13 14.03 -2.10
CA GLY A 120 8.41 12.77 -2.80
C GLY A 120 7.19 12.23 -3.57
N ALA A 121 7.37 11.08 -4.22
CA ALA A 121 6.31 10.36 -4.92
C ALA A 121 5.71 9.20 -4.11
N VAL A 122 6.43 8.63 -3.14
CA VAL A 122 5.93 7.54 -2.30
C VAL A 122 4.70 7.95 -1.49
N GLY A 123 3.63 7.19 -1.65
CA GLY A 123 2.30 7.42 -1.12
C GLY A 123 1.47 8.47 -1.89
N ARG A 124 2.06 9.23 -2.82
CA ARG A 124 1.36 10.25 -3.61
C ARG A 124 0.36 9.57 -4.52
N TRP A 125 -0.84 10.14 -4.62
CA TRP A 125 -1.93 9.56 -5.39
C TRP A 125 -2.73 10.60 -6.19
N GLU A 126 -3.32 10.15 -7.29
CA GLU A 126 -4.28 10.91 -8.10
C GLU A 126 -5.45 10.01 -8.51
N LEU A 127 -6.60 10.62 -8.77
CA LEU A 127 -7.75 9.96 -9.39
C LEU A 127 -7.88 10.41 -10.85
N ALA A 128 -8.15 9.48 -11.75
CA ALA A 128 -8.46 9.76 -13.16
C ALA A 128 -9.60 8.86 -13.63
N ARG A 129 -10.39 9.29 -14.63
CA ARG A 129 -11.40 8.42 -15.26
C ARG A 129 -10.88 7.91 -16.59
N LEU A 130 -11.13 6.64 -16.89
CA LEU A 130 -10.76 6.04 -18.17
C LEU A 130 -11.71 6.48 -19.28
N THR A 131 -11.17 6.86 -20.43
CA THR A 131 -11.92 7.15 -21.67
C THR A 131 -11.72 6.07 -22.73
N ALA A 132 -10.68 5.25 -22.59
CA ALA A 132 -10.46 4.04 -23.39
C ALA A 132 -9.52 3.10 -22.63
N VAL A 133 -9.68 1.80 -22.88
CA VAL A 133 -8.74 0.73 -22.52
C VAL A 133 -8.49 -0.07 -23.78
N SER A 134 -7.23 -0.36 -24.08
CA SER A 134 -6.83 -1.28 -25.14
C SER A 134 -5.79 -2.25 -24.60
N GLU A 135 -5.97 -3.52 -24.87
CA GLU A 135 -5.07 -4.61 -24.49
C GLU A 135 -4.09 -4.89 -25.64
N ASP A 136 -2.83 -5.18 -25.28
CA ASP A 136 -1.81 -5.74 -26.16
C ASP A 136 -1.61 -7.21 -25.78
N GLU A 137 -2.23 -8.10 -26.56
CA GLU A 137 -2.23 -9.55 -26.33
C GLU A 137 -0.83 -10.19 -26.46
N GLU A 138 0.12 -9.54 -27.16
CA GLU A 138 1.48 -10.08 -27.35
C GLU A 138 2.41 -9.73 -26.17
N GLU A 139 2.22 -8.57 -25.55
CA GLU A 139 3.06 -8.07 -24.44
C GLU A 139 2.43 -8.27 -23.04
N GLU A 140 1.19 -8.76 -22.96
CA GLU A 140 0.39 -8.87 -21.72
C GLU A 140 0.29 -7.51 -20.98
N GLU A 141 -0.04 -6.45 -21.74
CA GLU A 141 -0.16 -5.07 -21.24
C GLU A 141 -1.50 -4.41 -21.56
N LEU A 142 -1.90 -3.46 -20.70
CA LEU A 142 -3.02 -2.56 -20.93
C LEU A 142 -2.50 -1.14 -21.19
N THR A 143 -3.09 -0.46 -22.18
CA THR A 143 -2.99 1.00 -22.34
C THR A 143 -4.28 1.65 -21.86
N LEU A 144 -4.18 2.36 -20.74
CA LEU A 144 -5.27 3.09 -20.10
C LEU A 144 -5.24 4.56 -20.55
N THR A 145 -6.30 5.06 -21.19
CA THR A 145 -6.40 6.47 -21.61
C THR A 145 -7.25 7.27 -20.62
N LEU A 146 -6.77 8.43 -20.19
CA LEU A 146 -7.34 9.23 -19.11
C LEU A 146 -8.19 10.41 -19.63
N ASP A 147 -9.24 10.76 -18.89
CA ASP A 147 -10.10 11.93 -19.15
C ASP A 147 -9.41 13.28 -18.88
N ARG A 148 -8.30 13.27 -18.13
CA ARG A 148 -7.47 14.42 -17.79
C ARG A 148 -5.99 14.02 -17.72
N PRO A 149 -5.06 14.95 -18.02
CA PRO A 149 -3.64 14.71 -17.83
C PRO A 149 -3.28 14.58 -16.34
N LEU A 150 -2.27 13.76 -16.05
CA LEU A 150 -1.66 13.63 -14.72
C LEU A 150 -1.08 14.97 -14.24
N LYS A 151 -1.14 15.24 -12.94
CA LYS A 151 -0.51 16.43 -12.32
C LYS A 151 0.87 16.12 -11.77
N HIS A 152 1.18 14.84 -11.52
CA HIS A 152 2.41 14.40 -10.87
C HIS A 152 3.23 13.42 -11.73
N SER A 153 4.53 13.35 -11.45
CA SER A 153 5.40 12.29 -11.96
C SER A 153 5.23 11.02 -11.13
N TYR A 154 5.28 9.87 -11.80
CA TYR A 154 5.25 8.55 -11.17
C TYR A 154 6.31 7.64 -11.79
N ALA A 155 7.01 6.88 -10.95
CA ALA A 155 8.04 5.97 -11.44
C ALA A 155 7.45 4.63 -11.91
N ALA A 156 7.93 4.13 -13.05
CA ALA A 156 7.67 2.76 -13.51
C ALA A 156 8.03 1.74 -12.43
N LEU A 157 7.33 0.61 -12.39
CA LEU A 157 7.62 -0.52 -11.51
C LEU A 157 7.57 -0.20 -9.99
N PHE A 158 7.16 0.99 -9.58
CA PHE A 158 6.88 1.33 -8.17
C PHE A 158 5.47 1.90 -7.96
N THR A 159 4.75 2.13 -9.07
CA THR A 159 3.42 2.72 -9.14
C THR A 159 2.40 1.69 -9.57
N GLN A 160 1.31 1.55 -8.82
CA GLN A 160 0.18 0.71 -9.19
C GLN A 160 -1.03 1.58 -9.54
N VAL A 161 -1.87 1.04 -10.44
CA VAL A 161 -3.19 1.57 -10.77
C VAL A 161 -4.23 0.65 -10.15
N VAL A 162 -5.19 1.21 -9.41
CA VAL A 162 -6.26 0.47 -8.74
C VAL A 162 -7.60 0.87 -9.37
N ARG A 163 -8.41 -0.09 -9.85
CA ARG A 163 -9.80 0.18 -10.26
C ARG A 163 -10.61 0.54 -9.02
N VAL A 164 -11.31 1.68 -9.05
CA VAL A 164 -12.09 2.22 -7.92
C VAL A 164 -13.58 2.17 -8.27
N PRO A 165 -14.35 1.23 -7.70
CA PRO A 165 -15.79 1.20 -7.91
C PRO A 165 -16.49 2.44 -7.35
N GLU A 166 -17.54 2.90 -8.04
CA GLU A 166 -18.39 4.02 -7.66
C GLU A 166 -19.83 3.52 -7.42
N TYR A 167 -20.21 3.30 -6.18
CA TYR A 167 -21.54 2.79 -5.81
C TYR A 167 -22.59 3.88 -5.63
N THR A 168 -23.86 3.56 -5.85
CA THR A 168 -24.98 4.38 -5.32
C THR A 168 -25.21 4.15 -3.83
N SER A 169 -24.87 2.97 -3.33
CA SER A 169 -24.80 2.64 -1.91
C SER A 169 -24.02 1.35 -1.69
N LEU A 170 -23.36 1.23 -0.54
CA LEU A 170 -22.69 0.00 -0.12
C LEU A 170 -23.27 -0.46 1.21
N THR A 171 -23.77 -1.68 1.29
CA THR A 171 -24.25 -2.28 2.54
C THR A 171 -23.47 -3.55 2.84
N LEU A 172 -22.81 -3.58 3.99
CA LEU A 172 -22.23 -4.81 4.54
C LEU A 172 -23.19 -5.36 5.60
N ASN A 173 -23.66 -6.60 5.41
CA ASN A 173 -24.43 -7.31 6.41
C ASN A 173 -23.57 -7.61 7.66
N ASN A 174 -24.20 -8.05 8.75
CA ASN A 174 -23.49 -8.43 9.97
C ASN A 174 -22.38 -9.48 9.67
N ASN A 175 -21.19 -9.25 10.21
CA ASN A 175 -19.97 -10.03 9.99
C ASN A 175 -19.48 -10.12 8.54
N ALA A 176 -20.07 -9.38 7.59
CA ALA A 176 -19.58 -9.35 6.21
C ALA A 176 -18.25 -8.60 6.13
N VAL A 177 -17.33 -9.09 5.28
CA VAL A 177 -16.01 -8.49 5.11
C VAL A 177 -15.81 -8.11 3.64
N VAL A 178 -15.39 -6.88 3.42
CA VAL A 178 -14.76 -6.43 2.18
C VAL A 178 -13.29 -6.22 2.47
N ARG A 179 -12.39 -6.78 1.66
CA ARG A 179 -10.94 -6.67 1.88
C ARG A 179 -10.19 -6.16 0.65
N ALA A 180 -9.00 -5.61 0.88
CA ALA A 180 -7.98 -5.50 -0.16
C ALA A 180 -7.46 -6.89 -0.58
N LYS A 181 -6.85 -6.98 -1.76
CA LYS A 181 -5.88 -8.05 -2.05
C LYS A 181 -4.62 -7.78 -1.21
N ALA A 182 -3.93 -8.83 -0.76
CA ALA A 182 -2.62 -8.68 -0.10
C ALA A 182 -1.60 -8.00 -1.03
N TRP A 183 -0.64 -7.28 -0.46
CA TRP A 183 0.53 -6.80 -1.19
C TRP A 183 1.32 -7.98 -1.78
N ASP A 184 1.53 -7.92 -3.08
CA ASP A 184 2.35 -8.84 -3.86
C ASP A 184 3.58 -8.06 -4.35
N PRO A 185 4.80 -8.30 -3.80
CA PRO A 185 6.01 -7.58 -4.18
C PRO A 185 6.65 -8.08 -5.49
N ALA A 186 6.26 -9.25 -6.01
CA ALA A 186 6.73 -9.71 -7.32
C ALA A 186 6.12 -8.83 -8.43
N ASN A 187 4.82 -8.54 -8.29
CA ASN A 187 4.11 -7.63 -9.20
C ASN A 187 4.05 -6.18 -8.70
N ARG A 188 4.36 -5.92 -7.43
CA ARG A 188 4.30 -4.62 -6.70
C ARG A 188 2.90 -3.99 -6.67
N THR A 189 1.88 -4.84 -6.55
CA THR A 189 0.47 -4.46 -6.52
C THR A 189 -0.26 -5.00 -5.28
N GLY A 190 -1.46 -4.48 -5.01
CA GLY A 190 -2.28 -4.89 -3.87
C GLY A 190 -2.08 -3.99 -2.64
N GLY A 191 -2.63 -4.41 -1.51
CA GLY A 191 -2.60 -3.70 -0.24
C GLY A 191 -3.49 -2.45 -0.16
N ILE A 192 -4.40 -2.25 -1.12
CA ILE A 192 -5.26 -1.06 -1.17
C ILE A 192 -6.73 -1.45 -1.37
N LEU A 193 -7.59 -1.07 -0.43
CA LEU A 193 -9.05 -1.11 -0.55
C LEU A 193 -9.55 0.29 -0.89
N ALA A 194 -10.11 0.49 -2.09
CA ALA A 194 -10.54 1.80 -2.57
C ALA A 194 -11.96 1.78 -3.16
N PHE A 195 -12.86 2.65 -2.71
CA PHE A 195 -14.15 2.85 -3.39
C PHE A 195 -14.77 4.23 -3.10
N LEU A 196 -15.64 4.64 -4.01
CA LEU A 196 -16.49 5.82 -3.91
C LEU A 196 -17.96 5.38 -3.76
N ALA A 197 -18.77 6.16 -3.04
CA ALA A 197 -20.21 5.91 -2.89
C ALA A 197 -20.99 7.24 -2.85
N ASN A 198 -21.83 7.53 -3.86
CA ASN A 198 -22.57 8.79 -3.89
C ASN A 198 -23.84 8.79 -3.00
N GLY A 199 -24.12 7.66 -2.34
CA GLY A 199 -25.06 7.53 -1.23
C GLY A 199 -24.41 6.93 0.02
N ALA A 200 -25.22 6.27 0.84
CA ALA A 200 -24.79 5.78 2.16
C ALA A 200 -23.92 4.51 2.10
N VAL A 201 -22.93 4.45 2.99
CA VAL A 201 -22.20 3.22 3.35
C VAL A 201 -22.71 2.72 4.71
N ASN A 202 -23.39 1.59 4.71
CA ASN A 202 -24.01 0.98 5.89
C ASN A 202 -23.19 -0.24 6.35
N LEU A 203 -22.62 -0.18 7.54
CA LEU A 203 -21.79 -1.25 8.10
C LEU A 203 -22.52 -1.97 9.24
N GLY A 204 -22.96 -3.20 8.98
CA GLY A 204 -23.59 -4.08 9.98
C GLY A 204 -22.66 -4.46 11.13
N ASN A 205 -23.23 -5.04 12.19
CA ASN A 205 -22.49 -5.42 13.39
C ASN A 205 -21.40 -6.46 13.06
N GLY A 206 -20.17 -6.23 13.51
CA GLY A 206 -19.02 -7.08 13.22
C GLY A 206 -18.53 -7.05 11.77
N SER A 207 -19.15 -6.26 10.88
CA SER A 207 -18.70 -6.11 9.51
C SER A 207 -17.40 -5.31 9.40
N ARG A 208 -16.61 -5.57 8.36
CA ARG A 208 -15.27 -4.97 8.20
C ARG A 208 -15.01 -4.51 6.76
N LEU A 209 -14.50 -3.29 6.65
CA LEU A 209 -13.68 -2.85 5.52
C LEU A 209 -12.22 -3.08 5.95
N SER A 210 -11.53 -4.04 5.36
CA SER A 210 -10.25 -4.53 5.87
C SER A 210 -9.08 -4.38 4.90
N ALA A 211 -8.00 -3.81 5.41
CA ALA A 211 -6.64 -3.87 4.90
C ALA A 211 -5.67 -4.44 5.97
N GLU A 212 -6.22 -5.13 6.98
CA GLU A 212 -5.49 -5.68 8.14
C GLU A 212 -4.45 -6.73 7.72
N GLY A 213 -3.16 -6.48 7.98
CA GLY A 213 -2.06 -7.37 7.59
C GLY A 213 -1.89 -7.56 6.07
N LEU A 214 -2.44 -6.66 5.24
CA LEU A 214 -2.43 -6.76 3.77
C LEU A 214 -1.45 -5.77 3.10
N GLY A 215 -0.66 -5.03 3.88
CA GLY A 215 0.42 -4.14 3.43
C GLY A 215 1.75 -4.87 3.24
N PHE A 216 2.88 -4.16 3.39
CA PHE A 216 4.23 -4.71 3.17
C PHE A 216 4.47 -5.97 4.01
N ARG A 217 5.09 -7.01 3.43
CA ARG A 217 5.26 -8.28 4.13
C ARG A 217 6.31 -8.15 5.24
N GLY A 218 6.09 -8.80 6.38
CA GLY A 218 7.19 -9.02 7.32
C GLY A 218 8.25 -9.98 6.77
N GLY A 219 9.40 -10.00 7.43
CA GLY A 219 10.50 -10.88 7.10
C GLY A 219 10.08 -12.33 7.31
N HIS A 220 10.30 -13.16 6.29
CA HIS A 220 10.06 -14.59 6.36
C HIS A 220 11.23 -15.27 7.10
N TYR A 221 10.91 -16.05 8.14
CA TYR A 221 11.83 -16.85 8.92
C TYR A 221 12.60 -17.84 8.05
N GLU A 222 13.90 -17.96 8.28
CA GLU A 222 14.70 -19.04 7.73
C GLU A 222 15.57 -19.56 8.87
N ALA A 223 15.63 -20.89 9.00
CA ALA A 223 16.52 -21.52 9.95
C ALA A 223 17.98 -21.27 9.52
N ASP A 224 18.80 -20.86 10.47
CA ASP A 224 20.25 -20.76 10.33
C ASP A 224 20.85 -22.18 10.35
N THR A 225 21.03 -22.74 9.15
CA THR A 225 21.64 -24.06 8.90
C THR A 225 23.12 -23.96 8.53
N GLU A 226 23.78 -22.83 8.81
CA GLU A 226 25.15 -22.60 8.38
C GLU A 226 26.18 -23.17 9.37
N GLU A 227 27.20 -23.83 8.83
CA GLU A 227 28.27 -24.53 9.54
C GLU A 227 29.64 -23.91 9.21
N ASP A 228 30.62 -24.10 10.11
CA ASP A 228 31.99 -23.69 9.91
C ASP A 228 32.84 -24.74 9.16
N GLU A 229 34.17 -24.55 9.10
CA GLU A 229 35.06 -25.45 8.36
C GLU A 229 35.25 -26.84 9.00
N ASP A 230 34.78 -27.04 10.23
CA ASP A 230 34.81 -28.30 10.98
C ASP A 230 33.45 -29.05 10.97
N GLU A 231 32.48 -28.62 10.14
CA GLU A 231 31.09 -29.13 10.09
C GLU A 231 30.29 -28.87 11.39
N GLU A 232 30.64 -27.80 12.14
CA GLU A 232 29.95 -27.41 13.39
C GLU A 232 29.14 -26.10 13.21
N PRO A 233 27.93 -25.99 13.79
CA PRO A 233 27.10 -24.78 13.65
C PRO A 233 27.73 -23.54 14.31
N TYR A 234 27.83 -22.41 13.58
CA TYR A 234 28.49 -21.18 14.07
C TYR A 234 28.07 -20.80 15.49
N VAL A 235 29.03 -20.64 16.41
CA VAL A 235 28.74 -20.39 17.82
C VAL A 235 28.67 -18.89 18.14
N GLY A 236 27.54 -18.44 18.67
CA GLY A 236 27.33 -17.08 19.19
C GLY A 236 26.73 -16.11 18.18
N CYS A 237 27.21 -14.88 18.16
CA CYS A 237 26.72 -13.83 17.25
C CYS A 237 27.46 -13.87 15.90
N PRO A 238 26.76 -13.70 14.76
CA PRO A 238 27.39 -13.49 13.47
C PRO A 238 28.40 -12.34 13.48
N VAL A 239 29.61 -12.64 13.02
CA VAL A 239 30.64 -11.63 12.71
C VAL A 239 30.72 -11.41 11.19
N PRO A 240 31.38 -10.35 10.68
CA PRO A 240 31.42 -10.06 9.25
C PRO A 240 32.04 -11.12 8.33
N ALA A 241 32.62 -12.19 8.89
CA ALA A 241 33.14 -13.34 8.14
C ALA A 241 32.14 -14.50 8.01
N HIS A 242 31.05 -14.50 8.79
CA HIS A 242 30.00 -15.52 8.69
C HIS A 242 29.08 -15.25 7.47
N PRO A 243 28.47 -16.29 6.88
CA PRO A 243 27.44 -16.14 5.85
C PRO A 243 26.31 -15.19 6.27
N GLU A 244 25.67 -14.54 5.30
CA GLU A 244 24.54 -13.63 5.57
C GLU A 244 23.33 -14.43 6.08
N GLU A 245 23.22 -15.68 5.67
CA GLU A 245 22.21 -16.69 6.01
C GLU A 245 22.13 -16.95 7.52
N THR A 246 23.23 -16.72 8.27
CA THR A 246 23.25 -16.74 9.74
C THR A 246 22.39 -15.64 10.40
N ARG A 247 21.75 -14.77 9.60
CA ARG A 247 20.99 -13.59 10.02
C ARG A 247 19.55 -13.69 9.52
N ALA A 248 18.58 -13.40 10.38
CA ALA A 248 17.17 -13.45 10.02
C ALA A 248 16.78 -12.28 9.09
N ARG A 249 15.74 -12.46 8.27
CA ARG A 249 15.33 -11.45 7.28
C ARG A 249 14.68 -10.22 7.88
N THR A 250 14.90 -9.07 7.24
CA THR A 250 14.18 -7.83 7.52
C THR A 250 12.76 -7.86 6.94
N GLY A 251 11.85 -7.06 7.49
CA GLY A 251 10.55 -6.78 6.88
C GLY A 251 10.65 -5.86 5.66
N GLU A 252 9.65 -5.92 4.79
CA GLU A 252 9.52 -5.03 3.63
C GLU A 252 9.05 -3.62 4.03
N GLY A 253 9.36 -2.65 3.17
CA GLY A 253 8.95 -1.27 3.32
C GLY A 253 8.96 -0.50 2.01
N ILE A 254 8.95 0.83 2.11
CA ILE A 254 8.93 1.74 0.95
C ILE A 254 10.23 1.73 0.12
N ASP A 255 11.31 1.21 0.69
CA ASP A 255 12.58 0.97 0.01
C ASP A 255 12.65 -0.49 -0.41
N VAL A 256 12.79 -0.71 -1.73
CA VAL A 256 12.83 -2.02 -2.37
C VAL A 256 14.17 -2.28 -3.05
N THR A 257 15.20 -1.50 -2.70
CA THR A 257 16.57 -1.69 -3.19
C THR A 257 17.35 -2.73 -2.40
N HIS A 258 16.82 -3.17 -1.25
CA HIS A 258 17.36 -4.20 -0.38
C HIS A 258 16.33 -5.32 -0.11
N PRO A 259 15.84 -6.04 -1.15
CA PRO A 259 14.74 -6.99 -1.01
C PRO A 259 15.07 -8.21 -0.15
N ASP A 260 16.34 -8.64 -0.14
CA ASP A 260 16.83 -9.82 0.57
C ASP A 260 17.68 -9.45 1.80
N ALA A 261 17.44 -8.28 2.39
CA ALA A 261 18.21 -7.82 3.53
C ALA A 261 18.02 -8.70 4.77
N ARG A 262 19.11 -8.83 5.55
CA ARG A 262 19.18 -9.65 6.76
C ARG A 262 19.82 -8.90 7.91
N GLY A 263 19.49 -9.34 9.12
CA GLY A 263 20.04 -8.90 10.38
C GLY A 263 19.46 -7.58 10.91
N VAL A 264 20.13 -7.03 11.92
CA VAL A 264 19.53 -6.08 12.86
C VAL A 264 19.09 -4.75 12.23
N ALA A 265 19.65 -4.37 11.09
CA ALA A 265 19.37 -3.09 10.45
C ALA A 265 17.96 -3.06 9.84
N ASN A 266 17.16 -2.06 10.21
CA ASN A 266 15.89 -1.77 9.54
C ASN A 266 16.11 -1.31 8.09
N VAL A 267 15.21 -1.65 7.17
CA VAL A 267 15.23 -1.17 5.77
C VAL A 267 14.07 -0.19 5.58
N ALA A 268 14.39 1.10 5.55
CA ALA A 268 13.40 2.18 5.67
C ALA A 268 12.44 1.90 6.85
N ASN A 269 11.14 1.73 6.57
CA ASN A 269 10.12 1.41 7.56
C ASN A 269 9.86 -0.11 7.75
N GLY A 270 10.59 -0.99 7.08
CA GLY A 270 10.62 -2.42 7.40
C GLY A 270 11.55 -2.70 8.59
N GLY A 271 11.11 -3.53 9.54
CA GLY A 271 11.88 -3.85 10.75
C GLY A 271 13.09 -4.77 10.48
N GLY A 272 14.15 -4.63 11.27
CA GLY A 272 15.33 -5.50 11.19
C GLY A 272 15.05 -6.92 11.69
N GLY A 273 15.82 -7.91 11.22
CA GLY A 273 15.78 -9.28 11.74
C GLY A 273 16.68 -9.51 12.95
N GLY A 274 16.49 -10.61 13.67
CA GLY A 274 17.46 -11.09 14.68
C GLY A 274 18.77 -11.61 14.05
N VAL A 275 19.87 -11.64 14.80
CA VAL A 275 21.16 -12.22 14.31
C VAL A 275 21.81 -13.28 15.20
N CYS A 276 21.74 -13.17 16.53
CA CYS A 276 22.31 -14.18 17.41
C CYS A 276 21.23 -15.11 17.95
N VAL A 277 21.62 -16.26 18.51
CA VAL A 277 20.75 -17.29 19.08
C VAL A 277 19.48 -16.72 19.72
N ARG A 278 18.33 -17.01 19.10
CA ARG A 278 16.97 -16.61 19.53
C ARG A 278 16.72 -15.10 19.68
N ALA A 279 17.51 -14.26 19.03
CA ALA A 279 17.21 -12.83 18.98
C ALA A 279 15.95 -12.56 18.15
N GLY A 280 15.06 -11.70 18.67
CA GLY A 280 13.79 -11.39 18.02
C GLY A 280 13.90 -10.31 16.93
N GLY A 281 12.93 -10.33 16.01
CA GLY A 281 12.79 -9.33 14.95
C GLY A 281 12.23 -7.99 15.46
N GLY A 282 12.65 -6.89 14.84
CA GLY A 282 12.14 -5.55 15.09
C GLY A 282 10.79 -5.34 14.41
N GLY A 283 9.91 -4.54 15.03
CA GLY A 283 8.61 -4.21 14.46
C GLY A 283 8.72 -3.28 13.25
N GLY A 284 7.73 -3.31 12.37
CA GLY A 284 7.62 -2.38 11.24
C GLY A 284 7.27 -0.95 11.69
N GLY A 285 7.52 0.02 10.82
CA GLY A 285 7.25 1.44 11.02
C GLY A 285 6.16 2.00 10.11
N ASN A 286 5.49 3.05 10.60
CA ASN A 286 4.67 3.97 9.81
C ASN A 286 4.74 5.37 10.47
N THR A 287 3.65 6.04 10.84
CA THR A 287 3.73 7.37 11.49
C THR A 287 4.47 7.38 12.83
N GLY A 288 4.61 6.22 13.48
CA GLY A 288 5.57 5.95 14.55
C GLY A 288 6.63 4.93 14.10
N ALA A 289 7.78 4.94 14.77
CA ALA A 289 8.81 3.92 14.59
C ALA A 289 8.34 2.57 15.17
N GLY A 290 8.88 1.47 14.61
CA GLY A 290 8.63 0.13 15.11
C GLY A 290 9.25 -0.16 16.48
N GLY A 291 8.78 -1.21 17.14
CA GLY A 291 9.39 -1.73 18.37
C GLY A 291 10.74 -2.39 18.11
N LEU A 292 11.60 -2.44 19.13
CA LEU A 292 12.81 -3.25 19.13
C LEU A 292 12.45 -4.73 19.35
N GLY A 293 13.19 -5.64 18.72
CA GLY A 293 13.04 -7.08 18.95
C GLY A 293 13.55 -7.56 20.31
N GLY A 294 13.34 -8.84 20.62
CA GLY A 294 13.92 -9.49 21.80
C GLY A 294 15.45 -9.61 21.72
N ASN A 295 16.14 -9.45 22.86
CA ASN A 295 17.58 -9.70 22.93
C ASN A 295 17.88 -11.20 22.71
N SER A 296 19.13 -11.58 22.41
CA SER A 296 19.52 -12.99 22.28
C SER A 296 19.46 -13.76 23.60
N ALA A 297 19.12 -15.06 23.54
CA ALA A 297 19.13 -15.94 24.71
C ALA A 297 20.55 -16.16 25.28
N ASP A 298 21.59 -16.11 24.43
CA ASP A 298 22.99 -16.39 24.77
C ASP A 298 23.73 -15.28 25.57
N GLY A 299 22.99 -14.52 26.37
CA GLY A 299 23.51 -13.46 27.25
C GLY A 299 22.77 -12.12 27.18
N SER A 300 21.55 -12.08 26.64
CA SER A 300 20.72 -10.87 26.49
C SER A 300 21.43 -9.74 25.74
N ARG A 301 22.09 -10.07 24.62
CA ARG A 301 22.91 -9.11 23.87
C ARG A 301 22.01 -8.11 23.15
N SER A 302 22.02 -6.86 23.62
CA SER A 302 21.15 -5.79 23.09
C SER A 302 21.40 -5.40 21.64
N GLY A 303 22.58 -5.73 21.08
CA GLY A 303 22.91 -5.51 19.67
C GLY A 303 22.57 -6.69 18.74
N ALA A 304 21.90 -7.73 19.25
CA ALA A 304 21.51 -8.92 18.49
C ALA A 304 20.08 -8.87 17.91
N ARG A 305 19.24 -8.02 18.49
CA ARG A 305 17.82 -7.87 18.16
C ARG A 305 17.62 -7.04 16.90
N GLY A 306 16.51 -7.26 16.20
CA GLY A 306 16.08 -6.39 15.12
C GLY A 306 15.77 -4.97 15.60
N GLU A 307 16.28 -3.96 14.90
CA GLU A 307 15.90 -2.56 15.10
C GLU A 307 14.51 -2.28 14.51
N GLY A 308 13.79 -1.34 15.12
CA GLY A 308 12.45 -0.95 14.65
C GLY A 308 12.49 -0.23 13.31
N GLY A 309 11.51 -0.50 12.45
CA GLY A 309 11.30 0.23 11.20
C GLY A 309 11.18 1.74 11.43
N ALA A 310 11.82 2.54 10.59
CA ALA A 310 11.84 3.99 10.72
C ALA A 310 10.42 4.61 10.59
N ALA A 311 10.20 5.72 11.29
CA ALA A 311 8.96 6.48 11.18
C ALA A 311 8.86 7.19 9.81
N LEU A 312 7.66 7.28 9.26
CA LEU A 312 7.30 7.99 8.04
C LEU A 312 6.58 9.29 8.40
N SER A 313 7.03 10.42 7.82
CA SER A 313 6.43 11.74 8.03
C SER A 313 5.75 12.23 6.75
N PHE A 314 4.42 12.32 6.80
CA PHE A 314 3.55 12.68 5.68
C PHE A 314 2.19 13.18 6.15
N SER A 315 1.46 13.89 5.29
CA SER A 315 0.05 14.23 5.50
C SER A 315 -0.88 13.19 4.86
N PRO A 316 -1.84 12.59 5.60
CA PRO A 316 -2.80 11.62 5.06
C PRO A 316 -3.83 12.22 4.09
N LEU A 317 -3.74 13.53 3.81
CA LEU A 317 -4.50 14.22 2.78
C LEU A 317 -3.81 14.18 1.40
N THR A 318 -2.48 14.01 1.36
CA THR A 318 -1.65 14.08 0.15
C THR A 318 -0.92 12.78 -0.14
N HIS A 319 -0.61 11.98 0.90
CA HIS A 319 0.05 10.69 0.79
C HIS A 319 -0.72 9.61 1.55
N LEU A 320 -0.77 8.41 0.98
CA LEU A 320 -1.34 7.20 1.58
C LEU A 320 -0.27 6.13 1.57
N VAL A 321 0.07 5.57 2.74
CA VAL A 321 1.13 4.55 2.83
C VAL A 321 0.65 3.30 3.56
N MET A 322 1.21 2.17 3.16
CA MET A 322 1.07 0.91 3.90
C MET A 322 2.07 0.90 5.07
N GLY A 323 1.73 0.22 6.15
CA GLY A 323 2.67 -0.05 7.23
C GLY A 323 3.78 -0.98 6.74
N GLY A 324 4.99 -0.80 7.27
CA GLY A 324 6.10 -1.72 7.03
C GLY A 324 5.88 -3.05 7.74
N GLY A 325 6.49 -4.11 7.21
CA GLY A 325 6.53 -5.41 7.89
C GLY A 325 7.51 -5.40 9.06
N GLY A 326 7.28 -6.24 10.07
CA GLY A 326 8.30 -6.56 11.07
C GLY A 326 9.37 -7.50 10.49
N GLY A 327 10.55 -7.58 11.10
CA GLY A 327 11.57 -8.57 10.74
C GLY A 327 11.30 -9.93 11.36
N ALA A 328 11.94 -10.97 10.84
CA ALA A 328 11.91 -12.32 11.39
C ALA A 328 12.77 -12.43 12.66
N GLY A 329 12.43 -13.38 13.53
CA GLY A 329 13.33 -13.84 14.59
C GLY A 329 14.44 -14.75 14.06
N HIS A 330 15.53 -14.88 14.82
CA HIS A 330 16.62 -15.82 14.54
C HIS A 330 16.36 -17.18 15.19
N GLY A 331 16.65 -18.28 14.51
CA GLY A 331 16.51 -19.63 15.02
C GLY A 331 17.22 -20.66 14.15
N ARG A 332 17.35 -21.90 14.66
CA ARG A 332 17.92 -23.05 13.93
C ARG A 332 16.92 -24.20 13.76
N ASP A 333 15.70 -24.04 14.26
CA ASP A 333 14.65 -25.03 14.10
C ASP A 333 14.03 -24.86 12.71
N GLU A 334 14.24 -25.84 11.82
CA GLU A 334 13.64 -25.91 10.48
C GLU A 334 12.10 -25.97 10.50
N THR A 335 11.50 -26.27 11.65
CA THR A 335 10.04 -26.37 11.83
C THR A 335 9.39 -25.11 12.43
N SER A 336 10.20 -24.13 12.84
CA SER A 336 9.72 -22.84 13.36
C SER A 336 9.18 -21.95 12.24
N ASP A 337 8.22 -21.08 12.56
CA ASP A 337 7.56 -20.15 11.66
C ASP A 337 7.62 -18.70 12.17
N ALA A 338 8.76 -18.28 12.73
CA ALA A 338 8.95 -17.02 13.47
C ALA A 338 9.01 -15.75 12.58
N ASP A 339 8.06 -15.67 11.65
CA ASP A 339 7.86 -14.60 10.68
C ASP A 339 7.54 -13.27 11.35
N GLY A 340 8.03 -12.20 10.75
CA GLY A 340 7.57 -10.86 11.04
C GLY A 340 6.13 -10.66 10.56
N GLY A 341 5.33 -9.93 11.34
CA GLY A 341 3.97 -9.56 10.97
C GLY A 341 3.95 -8.64 9.74
N HIS A 342 3.08 -8.94 8.78
CA HIS A 342 2.82 -8.05 7.64
C HIS A 342 2.21 -6.71 8.12
N GLY A 343 2.59 -5.61 7.51
CA GLY A 343 2.01 -4.30 7.78
C GLY A 343 0.55 -4.19 7.33
N GLY A 344 -0.15 -3.16 7.79
CA GLY A 344 -1.49 -2.81 7.36
C GLY A 344 -1.49 -2.09 6.01
N GLY A 345 -2.47 -2.39 5.17
CA GLY A 345 -2.65 -1.73 3.88
C GLY A 345 -3.33 -0.36 3.96
N ILE A 346 -3.84 0.12 2.84
CA ILE A 346 -4.54 1.40 2.71
C ILE A 346 -6.05 1.15 2.57
N ILE A 347 -6.86 1.92 3.29
CA ILE A 347 -8.31 2.06 3.07
C ILE A 347 -8.58 3.47 2.57
N PHE A 348 -9.11 3.59 1.36
CA PHE A 348 -9.50 4.86 0.73
C PHE A 348 -11.01 4.84 0.43
N VAL A 349 -11.78 5.58 1.23
CA VAL A 349 -13.24 5.63 1.09
C VAL A 349 -13.69 7.07 0.95
N ARG A 350 -14.58 7.30 -0.03
CA ARG A 350 -15.34 8.54 -0.09
C ARG A 350 -16.82 8.24 -0.25
N ALA A 351 -17.65 8.82 0.62
CA ALA A 351 -19.07 8.50 0.66
C ALA A 351 -19.94 9.77 0.82
N LEU A 352 -21.24 9.69 0.51
CA LEU A 352 -22.18 10.70 1.02
C LEU A 352 -22.14 10.70 2.55
N SER A 353 -22.34 9.52 3.15
CA SER A 353 -22.28 9.27 4.59
C SER A 353 -21.79 7.85 4.90
N ILE A 354 -21.23 7.65 6.09
CA ILE A 354 -20.84 6.32 6.61
C ILE A 354 -21.47 6.15 7.99
N GLY A 355 -22.13 5.00 8.21
CA GLY A 355 -22.81 4.68 9.47
C GLY A 355 -22.88 3.20 9.77
N GLY A 356 -23.38 2.88 10.97
CA GLY A 356 -23.43 1.52 11.51
C GLY A 356 -22.36 1.26 12.58
N THR A 357 -22.09 -0.03 12.83
CA THR A 357 -21.24 -0.55 13.93
C THR A 357 -20.09 -1.44 13.45
N GLY A 358 -19.78 -1.42 12.16
CA GLY A 358 -18.61 -2.11 11.61
C GLY A 358 -17.30 -1.36 11.85
N THR A 359 -16.22 -1.91 11.31
CA THR A 359 -14.85 -1.39 11.49
C THR A 359 -14.15 -1.18 10.15
N LEU A 360 -13.43 -0.06 10.01
CA LEU A 360 -12.39 0.11 9.00
C LEU A 360 -11.07 -0.29 9.67
N ASN A 361 -10.48 -1.42 9.27
CA ASN A 361 -9.27 -1.96 9.90
C ASN A 361 -8.10 -2.02 8.92
N ALA A 362 -7.12 -1.16 9.13
CA ALA A 362 -5.83 -1.14 8.44
C ALA A 362 -4.68 -1.40 9.42
N SER A 363 -4.89 -2.22 10.45
CA SER A 363 -3.84 -2.56 11.42
C SER A 363 -2.81 -3.52 10.83
N GLY A 364 -1.59 -3.53 11.36
CA GLY A 364 -0.59 -4.55 11.05
C GLY A 364 -0.90 -5.87 11.76
N ALA A 365 -0.42 -6.98 11.20
CA ALA A 365 -0.47 -8.29 11.82
C ALA A 365 0.57 -8.39 12.96
N ALA A 366 0.30 -9.26 13.94
CA ALA A 366 1.29 -9.63 14.93
C ALA A 366 2.44 -10.43 14.27
N GLY A 367 3.64 -10.34 14.83
CA GLY A 367 4.72 -11.27 14.53
C GLY A 367 4.46 -12.63 15.17
N VAL A 368 5.04 -13.68 14.60
CA VAL A 368 4.85 -15.05 15.10
C VAL A 368 5.80 -15.32 16.26
N GLY A 369 5.28 -15.89 17.35
CA GLY A 369 6.07 -16.33 18.50
C GLY A 369 6.65 -17.73 18.32
N SER A 370 7.72 -18.06 19.03
CA SER A 370 8.36 -19.39 18.95
C SER A 370 9.00 -19.77 20.28
N ALA A 371 8.97 -21.06 20.62
CA ALA A 371 9.62 -21.60 21.82
C ALA A 371 11.09 -21.99 21.59
N GLU A 372 11.51 -22.12 20.32
CA GLU A 372 12.85 -22.62 19.96
C GLU A 372 13.67 -21.59 19.14
N SER A 373 13.02 -20.51 18.69
CA SER A 373 13.56 -19.39 17.92
C SER A 373 13.18 -18.06 18.60
N GLY A 374 13.82 -16.96 18.21
CA GLY A 374 13.38 -15.62 18.61
C GLY A 374 12.02 -15.29 17.98
N GLY A 375 11.19 -14.50 18.66
CA GLY A 375 9.90 -14.06 18.10
C GLY A 375 10.04 -13.05 16.96
N GLY A 376 9.14 -13.11 15.98
CA GLY A 376 9.05 -12.15 14.89
C GLY A 376 8.53 -10.78 15.34
N GLY A 377 8.96 -9.71 14.66
CA GLY A 377 8.49 -8.35 14.94
C GLY A 377 7.06 -8.10 14.42
N GLY A 378 6.27 -7.29 15.12
CA GLY A 378 4.92 -6.92 14.66
C GLY A 378 4.92 -5.96 13.47
N GLY A 379 3.97 -6.11 12.54
CA GLY A 379 3.81 -5.19 11.41
C GLY A 379 3.20 -3.84 11.83
N ALA A 380 3.55 -2.74 11.15
CA ALA A 380 2.94 -1.44 11.43
C ALA A 380 1.51 -1.33 10.89
N GLY A 381 0.69 -0.47 11.49
CA GLY A 381 -0.58 -0.05 10.88
C GLY A 381 -0.36 0.74 9.58
N GLY A 382 -1.34 0.70 8.68
CA GLY A 382 -1.37 1.44 7.41
C GLY A 382 -2.16 2.76 7.49
N THR A 383 -2.78 3.16 6.38
CA THR A 383 -3.50 4.44 6.27
C THR A 383 -5.00 4.25 6.07
N VAL A 384 -5.82 4.95 6.86
CA VAL A 384 -7.28 5.05 6.65
C VAL A 384 -7.64 6.47 6.23
N HIS A 385 -7.99 6.65 4.95
CA HIS A 385 -8.49 7.90 4.39
C HIS A 385 -10.01 7.80 4.17
N VAL A 386 -10.77 8.57 4.95
CA VAL A 386 -12.22 8.67 4.84
C VAL A 386 -12.61 10.12 4.58
N ARG A 387 -13.41 10.33 3.54
CA ARG A 387 -14.06 11.61 3.27
C ARG A 387 -15.56 11.42 3.11
N THR A 388 -16.34 12.19 3.84
CA THR A 388 -17.79 12.29 3.62
C THR A 388 -18.21 13.69 3.20
N VAL A 389 -19.39 13.78 2.59
CA VAL A 389 -20.07 15.06 2.31
C VAL A 389 -21.01 15.42 3.45
N GLU A 390 -21.68 14.41 4.01
CA GLU A 390 -22.60 14.53 5.14
C GLU A 390 -22.01 13.89 6.41
N HIS A 391 -22.87 13.69 7.41
CA HIS A 391 -22.54 13.23 8.75
C HIS A 391 -21.84 11.86 8.77
N VAL A 392 -20.76 11.75 9.53
CA VAL A 392 -20.20 10.47 9.99
C VAL A 392 -20.73 10.21 11.40
N ALA A 393 -21.42 9.09 11.60
CA ALA A 393 -21.97 8.72 12.90
C ALA A 393 -20.88 8.11 13.81
N CYS A 394 -19.81 8.86 14.12
CA CYS A 394 -18.70 8.39 14.95
C CYS A 394 -19.12 7.93 16.36
N SER A 395 -20.23 8.47 16.89
CA SER A 395 -20.82 8.04 18.16
C SER A 395 -21.63 6.73 18.08
N GLY A 396 -21.78 6.15 16.88
CA GLY A 396 -22.62 4.98 16.62
C GLY A 396 -21.93 3.62 16.83
N GLY A 397 -20.65 3.59 17.20
CA GLY A 397 -19.85 2.35 17.29
C GLY A 397 -19.06 1.99 16.04
N LEU A 398 -18.88 2.94 15.11
CA LEU A 398 -17.99 2.81 13.96
C LEU A 398 -16.52 2.76 14.42
N GLY A 399 -15.83 1.65 14.20
CA GLY A 399 -14.41 1.49 14.52
C GLY A 399 -13.48 1.99 13.42
N LEU A 400 -12.41 2.70 13.78
CA LEU A 400 -11.31 3.08 12.88
C LEU A 400 -9.99 2.60 13.50
N ASN A 401 -9.40 1.54 12.93
CA ASN A 401 -8.21 0.89 13.47
C ASN A 401 -7.06 0.97 12.46
N ALA A 402 -5.90 1.45 12.90
CA ALA A 402 -4.64 1.48 12.15
C ALA A 402 -3.45 1.27 13.11
N MET A 403 -3.56 0.25 13.96
CA MET A 403 -2.57 -0.04 15.01
C MET A 403 -1.44 -0.91 14.45
N GLY A 404 -0.26 -0.87 15.07
CA GLY A 404 0.74 -1.91 14.87
C GLY A 404 0.32 -3.22 15.54
N GLY A 405 0.76 -4.35 15.00
CA GLY A 405 0.64 -5.65 15.65
C GLY A 405 1.64 -5.81 16.80
N GLY A 406 1.38 -6.76 17.70
CA GLY A 406 2.36 -7.17 18.71
C GLY A 406 3.56 -7.88 18.08
N GLY A 407 4.71 -7.86 18.76
CA GLY A 407 5.77 -8.83 18.48
C GLY A 407 5.34 -10.23 18.92
N GLY A 408 5.96 -11.26 18.36
CA GLY A 408 5.84 -12.62 18.84
C GLY A 408 6.56 -12.79 20.18
N ASP A 409 5.91 -13.47 21.12
CA ASP A 409 6.55 -13.90 22.36
C ASP A 409 7.53 -15.06 22.09
N ALA A 410 8.59 -15.16 22.88
CA ALA A 410 9.47 -16.31 22.91
C ALA A 410 9.60 -16.83 24.35
N ASP A 411 9.48 -18.14 24.51
CA ASP A 411 9.67 -18.83 25.80
C ASP A 411 11.14 -19.26 25.93
N ASP A 412 11.85 -18.71 26.92
CA ASP A 412 13.25 -19.03 27.29
C ASP A 412 13.34 -19.84 28.60
#